data_AF-A0A1F1G928-F1
#
_entry.id   AF-A0A1F1G928-F1
#
_cell.length_a   1.000
_cell.length_b   1.000
_cell.length_c   1.000
_cell.angle_alpha   90.00
_cell.angle_beta   90.00
_cell.angle_gamma   90.00
#
_symmetry.space_group_name_H-M   'P 1'
#
loop_
_entity.id
_entity.type
_entity.pdbx_description
1 polymer ?
#
loop_
_entity_poly.entity_id
_entity_poly.type
_entity_poly.pdbx_seq_one_letter_code
_entity_poly.pdbx_strand_id
1 'polypeptide(L)'
;MHSRTEVNKTVKNFIITYRRKSGESRITQFHDSVQAIRERLRFEAEISDSDIEIAHISARSLESLKKSHSRYFMGKVELDCKLMDAN
;
A
#
# COMPACT_ATOMS: atom_id res chain seq x y z
N MET A 1 -31.40 -13.10 20.76
CA MET A 1 -30.54 -11.90 20.60
C MET A 1 -29.38 -12.28 19.70
N HIS A 2 -29.53 -12.15 18.38
CA HIS A 2 -28.43 -12.30 17.43
C HIS A 2 -27.87 -10.92 17.15
N SER A 3 -26.77 -10.56 17.80
CA SER A 3 -25.99 -9.37 17.44
C SER A 3 -25.42 -9.58 16.05
N ARG A 4 -26.15 -9.03 15.07
CA ARG A 4 -25.83 -9.07 13.65
C ARG A 4 -24.67 -8.11 13.41
N THR A 5 -23.50 -8.71 13.14
CA THR A 5 -22.42 -8.28 12.24
C THR A 5 -22.20 -6.78 12.08
N GLU A 6 -21.04 -6.29 12.52
CA GLU A 6 -20.23 -5.36 11.72
C GLU A 6 -18.83 -5.24 12.33
N VAL A 7 -17.96 -6.21 12.02
CA VAL A 7 -16.52 -5.92 12.03
C VAL A 7 -16.31 -4.97 10.86
N ASN A 8 -16.42 -3.65 11.12
CA ASN A 8 -15.90 -2.60 10.26
C ASN A 8 -14.37 -2.77 10.23
N LYS A 9 -13.92 -3.78 9.50
CA LYS A 9 -12.51 -4.03 9.22
C LYS A 9 -12.15 -2.97 8.18
N THR A 10 -11.73 -1.80 8.65
CA THR A 10 -11.31 -0.68 7.83
C THR A 10 -10.34 -1.19 6.78
N VAL A 11 -10.75 -1.13 5.51
CA VAL A 11 -9.87 -1.50 4.40
C VAL A 11 -8.74 -0.48 4.39
N LYS A 12 -7.50 -0.97 4.42
CA LYS A 12 -6.31 -0.13 4.34
C LYS A 12 -5.88 -0.02 2.90
N ASN A 13 -5.23 1.09 2.58
CA ASN A 13 -4.68 1.33 1.25
C ASN A 13 -3.17 1.23 1.33
N PHE A 14 -2.57 0.54 0.37
CA PHE A 14 -1.12 0.37 0.30
C PHE A 14 -0.65 0.87 -1.05
N ILE A 15 0.33 1.77 -1.04
CA ILE A 15 1.08 2.15 -2.23
C ILE A 15 2.40 1.41 -2.18
N ILE A 16 2.71 0.72 -3.26
CA ILE A 16 3.93 -0.09 -3.39
C ILE A 16 4.75 0.48 -4.54
N THR A 17 5.97 0.89 -4.22
CA THR A 17 6.99 1.27 -5.19
C THR A 17 7.95 0.09 -5.34
N TYR A 18 7.84 -0.63 -6.44
CA TYR A 18 8.59 -1.86 -6.71
C TYR A 18 9.64 -1.65 -7.80
N ARG A 19 10.91 -1.85 -7.46
CA ARG A 19 12.02 -1.80 -8.41
C ARG A 19 12.19 -3.17 -9.06
N ARG A 20 11.90 -3.29 -10.36
CA ARG A 20 11.83 -4.57 -11.07
C ARG A 20 13.19 -5.26 -11.18
N LYS A 21 14.27 -4.51 -11.43
CA LYS A 21 15.63 -5.08 -11.54
C LYS A 21 16.19 -5.59 -10.21
N SER A 22 16.02 -4.84 -9.13
CA SER A 22 16.59 -5.21 -7.82
C SER A 22 15.65 -6.04 -6.96
N GLY A 23 14.34 -6.04 -7.25
CA GLY A 23 13.30 -6.64 -6.41
C GLY A 23 13.01 -5.85 -5.13
N GLU A 24 13.58 -4.65 -4.97
CA GLU A 24 13.37 -3.78 -3.81
C GLU A 24 11.95 -3.21 -3.82
N SER A 25 11.29 -3.24 -2.68
CA SER A 25 9.91 -2.77 -2.53
C SER A 25 9.81 -1.80 -1.38
N ARG A 26 9.19 -0.65 -1.62
CA ARG A 26 8.76 0.27 -0.57
C ARG A 26 7.25 0.25 -0.49
N ILE A 27 6.71 -0.06 0.68
CA ILE A 27 5.27 -0.18 0.90
C ILE A 27 4.87 0.89 1.90
N THR A 28 4.00 1.80 1.47
CA THR A 28 3.43 2.83 2.32
C THR A 28 1.95 2.53 2.59
N GLN A 29 1.60 2.38 3.86
CA GLN A 29 0.23 2.17 4.31
C GLN A 29 -0.47 3.51 4.58
N PHE A 30 -1.71 3.62 4.09
CA PHE A 30 -2.62 4.73 4.27
C PHE A 30 -3.95 4.24 4.85
N HIS A 31 -4.50 5.03 5.76
CA HIS A 31 -5.83 4.78 6.33
C HIS A 31 -6.94 5.43 5.50
N ASP A 32 -6.60 6.49 4.77
CA ASP A 32 -7.52 7.23 3.90
C ASP A 32 -7.24 6.92 2.42
N SER A 33 -8.31 6.64 1.67
CA SER A 33 -8.21 6.29 0.24
C SER A 33 -7.85 7.49 -0.63
N VAL A 34 -8.31 8.69 -0.28
CA VAL A 34 -8.02 9.92 -1.04
C VAL A 34 -6.53 10.26 -0.93
N GLN A 35 -5.95 10.13 0.26
CA GLN A 35 -4.52 10.30 0.48
C GLN A 35 -3.68 9.29 -0.32
N ALA A 36 -4.08 8.02 -0.31
CA ALA A 36 -3.38 6.99 -1.08
C ALA A 36 -3.35 7.31 -2.58
N ILE A 37 -4.47 7.75 -3.15
CA ILE A 37 -4.56 8.14 -4.56
C ILE A 37 -3.70 9.37 -4.84
N ARG A 38 -3.74 10.39 -3.96
CA ARG A 38 -2.92 11.59 -4.12
C ARG A 38 -1.43 11.28 -4.11
N GLU A 39 -0.97 10.47 -3.16
CA GLU A 39 0.44 10.07 -3.07
C GLU A 39 0.84 9.18 -4.26
N ARG A 40 -0.06 8.31 -4.73
CA ARG A 40 0.18 7.54 -5.97
C ARG A 40 0.44 8.47 -7.15
N LEU A 41 -0.45 9.43 -7.38
CA LEU A 41 -0.32 10.41 -8.47
C LEU A 41 0.97 11.23 -8.34
N ARG A 42 1.32 11.61 -7.11
CA ARG A 42 2.58 12.32 -6.83
C ARG A 42 3.79 11.47 -7.19
N PHE A 43 3.83 10.20 -6.78
CA PHE A 43 4.92 9.30 -7.17
C PHE A 43 4.96 9.05 -8.68
N GLU A 44 3.82 8.90 -9.35
CA GLU A 44 3.77 8.76 -10.81
C GLU A 44 4.32 10.00 -11.54
N ALA A 45 4.14 11.20 -10.96
CA ALA A 45 4.68 12.43 -11.50
C ALA A 45 6.19 12.64 -11.18
N GLU A 46 6.64 12.20 -10.00
CA GLU A 46 8.05 12.34 -9.57
C GLU A 46 8.96 11.25 -10.17
N ILE A 47 8.42 10.05 -10.37
CA ILE A 47 9.19 8.89 -10.84
C ILE A 47 9.00 8.74 -12.34
N SER A 48 10.00 9.21 -13.10
CA SER A 48 10.08 8.97 -14.55
C SER A 48 10.78 7.66 -14.92
N ASP A 49 11.30 6.93 -13.93
CA ASP A 49 12.08 5.71 -14.15
C ASP A 49 11.17 4.51 -14.46
N SER A 50 11.34 3.89 -15.64
CA SER A 50 10.52 2.77 -16.09
C SER A 50 10.84 1.43 -15.40
N ASP A 51 11.91 1.35 -14.59
CA ASP A 51 12.20 0.17 -13.77
C ASP A 51 11.33 0.12 -12.50
N ILE A 52 10.73 1.25 -12.14
CA ILE A 52 9.90 1.37 -10.95
C ILE A 52 8.41 1.20 -11.32
N GLU A 53 7.77 0.22 -10.69
CA GLU A 53 6.34 -0.04 -10.77
C GLU A 53 5.65 0.54 -9.53
N ILE A 54 4.65 1.41 -9.72
CA ILE A 54 3.85 1.99 -8.65
C ILE A 54 2.48 1.31 -8.63
N ALA A 55 2.22 0.48 -7.62
CA ALA A 55 0.96 -0.24 -7.46
C ALA A 55 0.16 0.31 -6.27
N HIS A 56 -1.15 0.49 -6.45
CA HIS A 56 -2.08 0.76 -5.36
C HIS A 56 -2.94 -0.47 -5.11
N ILE A 57 -2.93 -0.94 -3.86
CA ILE A 57 -3.63 -2.15 -3.47
C ILE A 57 -4.37 -1.89 -2.17
N SER A 58 -5.68 -2.13 -2.20
CA SER A 58 -6.52 -2.10 -1.00
C SER A 58 -6.56 -3.49 -0.36
N ALA A 59 -6.17 -3.59 0.91
CA ALA A 59 -6.16 -4.86 1.64
C ALA A 59 -6.56 -4.67 3.10
N ARG A 60 -7.01 -5.75 3.74
CA ARG A 60 -7.48 -5.70 5.13
C ARG A 60 -6.34 -5.54 6.15
N SER A 61 -5.17 -6.07 5.82
CA SER A 61 -3.94 -6.02 6.62
C SER A 61 -2.72 -6.26 5.73
N LEU A 62 -1.53 -5.90 6.21
CA LEU A 62 -0.26 -6.19 5.54
C LEU A 62 -0.07 -7.70 5.29
N GLU A 63 -0.46 -8.56 6.23
CA GLU A 63 -0.40 -10.02 6.03
C GLU A 63 -1.28 -10.49 4.86
N SER A 64 -2.47 -9.91 4.71
CA SER A 64 -3.37 -10.21 3.60
C SER A 64 -2.79 -9.72 2.27
N LEU A 65 -2.15 -8.56 2.27
CA LEU A 65 -1.42 -8.04 1.12
C LEU A 65 -0.26 -8.97 0.74
N LYS A 66 0.55 -9.39 1.71
CA LYS A 66 1.69 -10.31 1.48
C LYS A 66 1.25 -11.66 0.92
N LYS A 67 0.11 -12.20 1.36
CA LYS A 67 -0.43 -13.46 0.82
C LYS A 67 -0.96 -13.31 -0.60
N SER A 68 -1.65 -12.22 -0.91
CA SER A 68 -2.27 -12.00 -2.23
C SER A 68 -1.29 -11.47 -3.28
N HIS A 69 -0.26 -10.72 -2.87
CA HIS A 69 0.68 -10.01 -3.73
C HIS A 69 2.13 -10.25 -3.27
N SER A 70 2.49 -11.51 -3.05
CA SER A 70 3.78 -11.92 -2.51
C SER A 70 4.98 -11.45 -3.34
N ARG A 71 4.80 -11.15 -4.63
CA ARG A 71 5.87 -10.67 -5.53
C ARG A 71 6.59 -9.42 -5.00
N TYR A 72 5.88 -8.53 -4.31
CA TYR A 72 6.45 -7.32 -3.71
C TYR A 72 7.16 -7.57 -2.37
N PHE A 73 7.25 -8.83 -1.94
CA PHE A 73 7.88 -9.23 -0.70
C PHE A 73 9.04 -10.21 -0.92
N MET A 74 9.47 -10.40 -2.17
CA MET A 74 10.53 -11.35 -2.54
C MET A 74 11.94 -10.77 -2.33
N GLY A 75 12.10 -9.44 -2.37
CA GLY A 75 13.37 -8.76 -2.16
C GLY A 75 13.40 -7.96 -0.85
N LYS A 76 14.23 -6.92 -0.81
CA LYS A 76 14.28 -5.99 0.33
C LYS A 76 12.97 -5.22 0.40
N VAL A 77 12.31 -5.26 1.56
CA VAL A 77 11.04 -4.56 1.80
C VAL A 77 11.24 -3.48 2.85
N GLU A 78 10.87 -2.25 2.50
CA GLU A 78 10.74 -1.15 3.44
C GLU A 78 9.26 -0.85 3.67
N LEU A 79 8.85 -0.76 4.93
CA LEU A 79 7.46 -0.52 5.33
C LEU A 79 7.36 0.84 6.00
N ASP A 80 6.47 1.69 5.50
CA ASP A 80 6.16 2.99 6.06
C ASP A 80 4.66 3.07 6.37
N CYS A 81 4.32 3.65 7.52
CA CYS A 81 2.93 3.88 7.92
C CYS A 81 2.69 5.39 7.97
N LYS A 82 1.95 5.93 7.00
CA LYS A 82 1.52 7.32 7.03
C LYS A 82 0.21 7.41 7.80
N LEU A 83 0.34 7.74 9.08
CA LEU A 83 -0.75 8.27 9.88
C LEU A 83 -0.56 9.78 9.86
N MET A 84 -1.43 10.51 9.16
CA MET A 84 -1.49 11.95 9.34
C MET A 84 -2.64 12.23 10.28
N ASP A 85 -2.29 12.79 11.44
CA ASP A 85 -3.21 13.35 12.39
C ASP A 85 -4.09 14.37 11.67
N ALA A 86 -5.41 14.18 11.76
CA ALA A 86 -6.37 15.14 11.27
C ALA A 86 -6.15 16.46 12.03
N ASN A 87 -5.66 17.49 11.34
CA ASN A 87 -5.67 18.86 11.82
C ASN A 87 -6.99 19.53 11.51
#